data_AF-A0A2A5SDZ2-F1
#
_entry.id   AF-A0A2A5SDZ2-F1
#
_cell.length_a   1.000
_cell.length_b   1.000
_cell.length_c   1.000
_cell.angle_alpha   90.00
_cell.angle_beta   90.00
_cell.angle_gamma   90.00
#
_symmetry.space_group_name_H-M   'P 1'
#
loop_
_entity.id
_entity.type
_entity.pdbx_description
1 polymer ?
#
loop_
_entity_poly.entity_id
_entity_poly.type
_entity_poly.pdbx_seq_one_letter_code
_entity_poly.pdbx_strand_id
1 'polypeptide(L)'
;MDQNNVIFAPCTGKQCERVEELFDTDISKNIWILGDSATRIKHEGKYIYESLLRNKLGLQIIEKLENIASDHIIIACTPTAAYIKSKVSEEDAQKIRKSYAVVKKQEDLQNIEEDFVKITVFDQKIEII
;
A
#
# COMPACT_ATOMS: atom_id res chain seq x y z
N MET A 1 -19.01 -20.27 4.00
CA MET A 1 -18.36 -20.29 2.68
C MET A 1 -17.84 -21.69 2.40
N ASP A 2 -17.12 -22.27 3.35
CA ASP A 2 -16.53 -23.61 3.27
C ASP A 2 -17.54 -24.73 2.98
N GLN A 3 -18.76 -24.65 3.55
CA GLN A 3 -19.81 -25.66 3.32
C GLN A 3 -20.31 -25.73 1.86
N ASN A 4 -20.06 -24.69 1.05
CA ASN A 4 -20.53 -24.60 -0.34
C ASN A 4 -19.38 -24.58 -1.37
N ASN A 5 -18.13 -24.86 -0.97
CA ASN A 5 -16.94 -24.72 -1.83
C ASN A 5 -16.82 -23.33 -2.49
N VAL A 6 -17.25 -22.27 -1.80
CA VAL A 6 -17.12 -20.89 -2.29
C VAL A 6 -15.90 -20.25 -1.66
N ILE A 7 -15.00 -19.71 -2.49
CA ILE A 7 -13.83 -18.94 -2.05
C ILE A 7 -14.21 -17.46 -1.97
N PHE A 8 -13.89 -16.82 -0.85
CA PHE A 8 -13.98 -15.36 -0.71
C PHE A 8 -12.60 -14.73 -0.82
N ALA A 9 -12.50 -13.73 -1.68
CA ALA A 9 -11.24 -13.07 -1.99
C ALA A 9 -11.43 -11.54 -2.15
N PRO A 10 -11.16 -10.71 -1.13
CA PRO A 10 -11.08 -9.27 -1.33
C PRO A 10 -10.01 -8.92 -2.39
N CYS A 11 -10.44 -8.17 -3.41
CA CYS A 11 -9.57 -7.57 -4.41
C CYS A 11 -9.56 -6.05 -4.19
N THR A 12 -8.40 -5.48 -3.86
CA THR A 12 -8.33 -4.10 -3.39
C THR A 12 -6.98 -3.43 -3.66
N GLY A 13 -7.01 -2.11 -3.73
CA GLY A 13 -5.81 -1.28 -3.71
C GLY A 13 -5.16 -1.17 -2.32
N LYS A 14 -5.80 -1.62 -1.24
CA LYS A 14 -5.23 -1.57 0.12
C LYS A 14 -4.09 -2.57 0.30
N GLN A 15 -3.18 -2.29 1.23
CA GLN A 15 -2.12 -3.21 1.62
C GLN A 15 -2.71 -4.51 2.18
N CYS A 16 -2.12 -5.67 1.83
CA CYS A 16 -2.57 -6.97 2.35
C CYS A 16 -2.72 -7.00 3.88
N GLU A 17 -1.72 -6.51 4.62
CA GLU A 17 -1.80 -6.42 6.09
C GLU A 17 -2.95 -5.54 6.57
N ARG A 18 -3.26 -4.46 5.83
CA ARG A 18 -4.39 -3.59 6.21
C ARG A 18 -5.72 -4.31 6.01
N VAL A 19 -5.83 -5.16 5.01
CA VAL A 19 -7.01 -6.01 4.79
C VAL A 19 -7.10 -7.05 5.90
N GLU A 20 -6.00 -7.70 6.27
CA GLU A 20 -5.98 -8.64 7.40
C GLU A 20 -6.45 -7.96 8.69
N GLU A 21 -6.00 -6.74 9.01
CA GLU A 21 -6.47 -5.96 10.17
C GLU A 21 -7.97 -5.62 10.14
N LEU A 22 -8.61 -5.61 8.97
CA LEU A 22 -10.03 -5.31 8.82
C LEU A 22 -10.91 -6.55 9.04
N PHE A 23 -10.34 -7.75 8.95
CA PHE A 23 -11.03 -9.01 9.23
C PHE A 23 -10.59 -9.54 10.59
N ASP A 24 -11.50 -10.19 11.31
CA ASP A 24 -11.12 -10.91 12.53
C ASP A 24 -10.05 -11.96 12.23
N THR A 25 -9.16 -12.21 13.19
CA THR A 25 -7.97 -13.06 12.99
C THR A 25 -8.30 -14.47 12.50
N ASP A 26 -9.47 -15.01 12.86
CA ASP A 26 -9.89 -16.35 12.44
C ASP A 26 -10.46 -16.37 11.02
N ILE A 27 -11.08 -15.28 10.57
CA ILE A 27 -11.55 -15.14 9.17
C ILE A 27 -10.35 -14.90 8.25
N SER A 28 -9.40 -14.06 8.68
CA SER A 28 -8.24 -13.68 7.88
C SER A 28 -7.38 -14.87 7.41
N LYS A 29 -7.36 -15.97 8.18
CA LYS A 29 -6.59 -17.18 7.85
C LYS A 29 -7.12 -17.93 6.63
N ASN A 30 -8.43 -17.87 6.37
CA ASN A 30 -9.08 -18.69 5.35
C ASN A 30 -9.43 -17.91 4.07
N ILE A 31 -9.16 -16.60 4.03
CA ILE A 31 -9.45 -15.77 2.86
C ILE A 31 -8.22 -15.64 1.95
N TRP A 32 -8.49 -15.39 0.68
CA TRP A 32 -7.47 -14.97 -0.28
C TRP A 32 -7.47 -13.46 -0.35
N ILE A 33 -6.31 -12.81 -0.40
CA ILE A 33 -6.23 -11.36 -0.49
C ILE A 33 -5.46 -10.99 -1.75
N LEU A 34 -6.15 -10.37 -2.70
CA LEU A 34 -5.53 -9.74 -3.86
C LEU A 34 -5.36 -8.25 -3.50
N GLY A 35 -4.30 -7.97 -2.74
CA GLY A 35 -4.01 -6.65 -2.20
C GLY A 35 -3.06 -5.85 -3.09
N ASP A 36 -2.82 -4.60 -2.70
CA ASP A 36 -1.88 -3.70 -3.36
C ASP A 36 -2.14 -3.52 -4.87
N SER A 37 -3.41 -3.57 -5.29
CA SER A 37 -3.81 -3.57 -6.71
C SER A 37 -3.37 -4.85 -7.44
N ALA A 38 -3.47 -5.98 -6.74
CA ALA A 38 -3.09 -7.32 -7.18
C ALA A 38 -1.60 -7.52 -7.49
N THR A 39 -0.72 -6.60 -7.10
CA THR A 39 0.74 -6.81 -7.16
C THR A 39 1.23 -7.76 -6.08
N ARG A 40 0.43 -7.99 -5.03
CA ARG A 40 0.67 -9.02 -4.03
C ARG A 40 -0.58 -9.85 -3.77
N ILE A 41 -0.40 -11.17 -3.68
CA ILE A 41 -1.46 -12.10 -3.31
C ILE A 41 -1.04 -12.82 -2.04
N LYS A 42 -1.91 -12.79 -1.04
CA LYS A 42 -1.69 -13.38 0.27
C LYS A 42 -2.77 -14.40 0.60
N HIS A 43 -2.38 -15.53 1.17
CA HIS A 43 -3.29 -16.57 1.65
C HIS A 43 -2.66 -17.25 2.87
N GLU A 44 -3.46 -17.56 3.90
CA GLU A 44 -2.99 -18.16 5.16
C GLU A 44 -1.78 -17.42 5.78
N GLY A 45 -1.81 -16.08 5.74
CA GLY A 45 -0.74 -15.23 6.26
C GLY A 45 0.55 -15.23 5.43
N LYS A 46 0.60 -15.93 4.28
CA LYS A 46 1.78 -16.05 3.42
C LYS A 46 1.56 -15.34 2.09
N TYR A 47 2.59 -14.64 1.63
CA TYR A 47 2.66 -14.16 0.27
C TYR A 47 2.92 -15.32 -0.68
N ILE A 48 1.99 -15.56 -1.59
CA ILE A 48 2.09 -16.61 -2.62
C ILE A 48 2.48 -16.04 -3.99
N TYR A 49 2.33 -14.73 -4.15
CA TYR A 49 2.75 -13.98 -5.33
C TYR A 49 3.11 -12.55 -4.93
N GLU A 50 4.21 -12.06 -5.47
CA GLU A 50 4.63 -10.67 -5.37
C GLU A 50 5.26 -10.23 -6.70
N SER A 51 4.86 -9.06 -7.19
CA SER A 51 5.44 -8.40 -8.35
C SER A 51 5.87 -7.00 -7.96
N LEU A 52 7.18 -6.82 -7.80
CA LEU A 52 7.77 -5.58 -7.34
C LEU A 52 8.37 -4.77 -8.49
N LEU A 53 8.27 -3.44 -8.36
CA LEU A 53 9.03 -2.49 -9.16
C LEU A 53 10.43 -2.38 -8.58
N ARG A 54 11.44 -2.59 -9.43
CA ARG A 54 12.85 -2.39 -9.06
C ARG A 54 13.06 -0.99 -8.48
N ASN A 55 13.82 -0.90 -7.40
CA ASN A 55 14.08 0.31 -6.63
C ASN A 55 14.44 1.51 -7.54
N LYS A 56 15.43 1.35 -8.42
CA LYS A 56 15.85 2.39 -9.36
C LYS A 56 14.70 2.97 -10.19
N LEU A 57 13.79 2.12 -10.67
CA LEU A 57 12.63 2.58 -11.45
C LEU A 57 11.62 3.31 -10.55
N GLY A 58 11.37 2.80 -9.36
CA GLY A 58 10.47 3.44 -8.40
C GLY A 58 10.97 4.83 -7.98
N LEU A 59 12.26 4.96 -7.68
CA LEU A 59 12.88 6.25 -7.36
C LEU A 59 12.76 7.27 -8.50
N GLN A 60 12.97 6.83 -9.74
CA GLN A 60 12.77 7.67 -10.94
C GLN A 60 11.31 8.11 -11.12
N ILE A 61 10.34 7.25 -10.80
CA ILE A 61 8.92 7.61 -10.84
C ILE A 61 8.61 8.65 -9.76
N ILE A 62 9.10 8.45 -8.54
CA ILE A 62 8.92 9.40 -7.42
C ILE A 62 9.48 10.76 -7.79
N GLU A 63 10.72 10.83 -8.29
CA GLU A 63 11.35 12.08 -8.74
C GLU A 63 10.49 12.80 -9.79
N LYS A 64 9.95 12.07 -10.77
CA LYS A 64 9.07 12.66 -11.78
C LYS A 64 7.77 13.19 -11.19
N LEU A 65 7.14 12.44 -10.29
CA LEU A 65 5.89 12.86 -9.64
C LEU A 65 6.08 14.12 -8.80
N GLU A 66 7.19 14.21 -8.07
CA GLU A 66 7.53 15.41 -7.27
C GLU A 66 7.73 16.66 -8.13
N ASN A 67 8.25 16.48 -9.35
CA ASN A 67 8.41 17.57 -10.32
C ASN A 67 7.11 17.96 -11.03
N ILE A 68 6.10 17.08 -11.08
CA ILE A 68 4.80 17.36 -11.71
C ILE A 68 3.93 18.24 -10.80
N ALA A 69 3.86 17.90 -9.51
CA ALA A 69 3.01 18.61 -8.55
C ALA A 69 3.66 18.60 -7.16
N SER A 70 3.83 19.78 -6.58
CA SER A 70 4.50 19.96 -5.28
C SER A 70 3.57 19.76 -4.07
N ASP A 71 2.26 19.76 -4.32
CA ASP A 71 1.18 19.64 -3.35
C ASP A 71 0.58 18.22 -3.28
N HIS A 72 0.95 17.34 -4.20
CA HIS A 72 0.60 15.92 -4.12
C HIS A 72 1.38 15.20 -3.02
N ILE A 73 0.70 14.34 -2.27
CA ILE A 73 1.35 13.44 -1.31
C ILE A 73 1.67 12.14 -2.03
N ILE A 74 2.96 11.87 -2.22
CA ILE A 74 3.44 10.60 -2.77
C ILE A 74 3.59 9.60 -1.62
N ILE A 75 3.03 8.41 -1.83
CA ILE A 75 3.07 7.28 -0.92
C ILE A 75 3.87 6.18 -1.60
N ALA A 76 5.11 6.00 -1.15
CA ALA A 76 6.04 5.00 -1.67
C ALA A 76 5.86 3.69 -0.89
N CYS A 77 5.11 2.76 -1.45
CA CYS A 77 4.79 1.49 -0.79
C CYS A 77 5.86 0.44 -1.11
N THR A 78 6.50 -0.06 -0.07
CA THR A 78 7.51 -1.13 -0.08
C THR A 78 6.93 -2.38 0.60
N PRO A 79 7.63 -3.53 0.56
CA PRO A 79 7.22 -4.71 1.31
C PRO A 79 7.00 -4.45 2.80
N THR A 80 7.84 -3.61 3.43
CA THR A 80 7.79 -3.39 4.89
C THR A 80 6.90 -2.23 5.34
N ALA A 81 6.80 -1.17 4.53
CA ALA A 81 6.05 0.04 4.91
C ALA A 81 5.63 0.90 3.71
N ALA A 82 4.61 1.73 3.95
CA ALA A 82 4.30 2.88 3.11
C ALA A 82 5.04 4.12 3.63
N TYR A 83 6.00 4.63 2.84
CA TYR A 83 6.75 5.82 3.18
C TYR A 83 6.09 7.08 2.61
N ILE A 84 6.04 8.13 3.43
CA ILE A 84 5.56 9.47 3.09
C ILE A 84 6.57 10.52 3.57
N LYS A 85 6.56 11.72 2.99
CA LYS A 85 7.47 12.79 3.43
C LYS A 85 7.19 13.22 4.87
N SER A 86 8.24 13.54 5.64
CA SER A 86 8.12 13.99 7.04
C SER A 86 7.21 15.21 7.22
N LYS A 87 7.15 16.09 6.21
CA LYS A 87 6.30 17.28 6.21
C LYS A 87 4.80 16.99 6.06
N VAL A 88 4.39 15.76 5.75
CA VAL A 88 2.97 15.39 5.62
C VAL A 88 2.28 15.53 6.98
N SER A 89 1.14 16.21 6.97
CA SER A 89 0.36 16.47 8.18
C SER A 89 -0.07 15.16 8.87
N GLU A 90 -0.31 15.22 10.17
CA GLU A 90 -0.76 14.04 10.90
C GLU A 90 -2.18 13.61 10.47
N GLU A 91 -3.04 14.57 10.12
CA GLU A 91 -4.38 14.30 9.61
C GLU A 91 -4.32 13.48 8.31
N ASP A 92 -3.45 13.86 7.37
CA ASP A 92 -3.29 13.12 6.11
C ASP A 92 -2.63 11.77 6.33
N ALA A 93 -1.64 11.68 7.22
CA ALA A 93 -1.03 10.41 7.60
C ALA A 93 -2.08 9.43 8.16
N GLN A 94 -3.03 9.91 8.96
CA GLN A 94 -4.16 9.11 9.46
C GLN A 94 -5.11 8.67 8.33
N LYS A 95 -5.39 9.54 7.35
CA LYS A 95 -6.18 9.15 6.15
C LYS A 95 -5.47 8.05 5.38
N ILE A 96 -4.15 8.17 5.18
CA ILE A 96 -3.31 7.20 4.49
C ILE A 96 -3.28 5.86 5.24
N ARG A 97 -3.17 5.87 6.58
CA ARG A 97 -3.23 4.67 7.44
C ARG A 97 -4.50 3.83 7.28
N LYS A 98 -5.60 4.41 6.76
CA LYS A 98 -6.81 3.62 6.42
C LYS A 98 -6.58 2.63 5.27
N SER A 99 -5.50 2.79 4.49
CA SER A 99 -5.16 1.94 3.35
C SER A 99 -3.86 1.15 3.51
N TYR A 100 -3.02 1.50 4.48
CA TYR A 100 -1.72 0.87 4.75
C TYR A 100 -1.61 0.49 6.22
N ALA A 101 -1.01 -0.65 6.54
CA ALA A 101 -0.87 -1.10 7.93
C ALA A 101 0.29 -0.38 8.64
N VAL A 102 1.38 -0.14 7.91
CA VAL A 102 2.57 0.53 8.44
C VAL A 102 2.86 1.76 7.58
N VAL A 103 2.75 2.94 8.19
CA VAL A 103 3.08 4.22 7.55
C VAL A 103 4.29 4.81 8.25
N LYS A 104 5.34 5.13 7.50
CA LYS A 104 6.58 5.74 8.01
C LYS A 104 6.80 7.11 7.36
N LYS A 105 7.27 8.06 8.17
CA LYS A 105 7.70 9.38 7.70
C LYS A 105 9.21 9.33 7.39
N GLN A 106 9.61 9.94 6.28
CA GLN A 106 11.01 10.07 5.87
C GLN A 106 11.26 11.44 5.26
N GLU A 107 12.42 12.04 5.50
CA GLU A 107 12.76 13.36 4.96
C GLU A 107 12.80 13.34 3.42
N ASP A 108 13.53 12.38 2.88
CA ASP A 108 13.72 12.19 1.44
C ASP A 108 13.35 10.77 1.03
N LEU A 109 12.37 10.64 0.13
CA LEU A 109 11.93 9.35 -0.40
C LEU A 109 13.00 8.71 -1.29
N GLN A 110 14.00 9.47 -1.76
CA GLN A 110 15.14 8.95 -2.51
C GLN A 110 16.06 8.04 -1.68
N ASN A 111 15.94 8.06 -0.35
CA ASN A 111 16.71 7.20 0.56
C ASN A 111 16.06 5.82 0.81
N ILE A 112 14.98 5.47 0.12
CA ILE A 112 14.37 4.14 0.24
C ILE A 112 15.25 3.12 -0.49
N GLU A 113 15.67 2.07 0.21
CA GLU A 113 16.54 1.02 -0.33
C GLU A 113 15.77 -0.18 -0.90
N GLU A 114 14.54 -0.39 -0.45
CA GLU A 114 13.69 -1.51 -0.87
C GLU A 114 13.15 -1.33 -2.29
N ASP A 115 12.83 -2.45 -2.95
CA ASP A 115 11.96 -2.44 -4.12
C ASP A 115 10.53 -2.00 -3.73
N PHE A 116 9.76 -1.54 -4.71
CA PHE A 116 8.44 -0.97 -4.47
C PHE A 116 7.34 -1.94 -4.87
N VAL A 117 6.35 -2.10 -4.00
CA VAL A 117 5.10 -2.81 -4.30
C VAL A 117 4.24 -1.96 -5.24
N LYS A 118 4.16 -0.65 -4.97
CA LYS A 118 3.46 0.35 -5.78
C LYS A 118 3.83 1.77 -5.33
N ILE A 119 3.54 2.74 -6.18
CA ILE A 119 3.61 4.17 -5.85
C ILE A 119 2.20 4.73 -5.99
N THR A 120 1.69 5.37 -4.94
CA THR A 120 0.35 5.98 -4.91
C THR A 120 0.47 7.48 -4.75
N VAL A 121 -0.39 8.22 -5.43
CA VAL A 121 -0.52 9.68 -5.29
C VAL A 121 -1.81 9.98 -4.56
N PHE A 122 -1.74 10.78 -3.50
CA PHE A 122 -2.88 11.32 -2.79
C PHE A 122 -2.95 12.84 -3.07
N ASP A 123 -3.95 13.23 -3.84
CA ASP A 123 -4.28 14.62 -4.12
C ASP A 123 -5.35 15.10 -3.15
N GLN A 124 -4.99 16.04 -2.27
CA GLN A 124 -5.90 16.58 -1.26
C GLN A 124 -6.99 17.46 -1.85
N LYS A 125 -6.79 18.00 -3.05
CA LYS A 125 -7.73 18.92 -3.71
C LYS A 125 -8.88 18.18 -4.39
N ILE A 126 -8.75 16.87 -4.58
CA ILE A 126 -9.79 16.02 -5.16
C ILE A 126 -10.41 15.20 -4.03
N GLU A 127 -11.50 15.71 -3.45
CA GLU A 127 -12.42 14.88 -2.67
C GLU A 127 -13.19 13.97 -3.63
N ILE A 128 -12.84 12.69 -3.67
CA ILE A 128 -13.69 11.68 -4.30
C ILE A 128 -14.73 11.27 -3.24
N ILE A 129 -15.98 11.69 -3.48
CA ILE A 129 -17.19 11.34 -2.71
C ILE A 129 -17.43 9.84 -2.78
#